data_AF-A0A534VKA3-F1
#
_entry.id   AF-A0A534VKA3-F1
#
_cell.length_a   1.000
_cell.length_b   1.000
_cell.length_c   1.000
_cell.angle_alpha   90.00
_cell.angle_beta   90.00
_cell.angle_gamma   90.00
#
_symmetry.space_group_name_H-M   'P 1'
#
loop_
_entity.id
_entity.type
_entity.pdbx_description
1 polymer ?
#
loop_
_entity_poly.entity_id
_entity_poly.type
_entity_poly.pdbx_seq_one_letter_code
_entity_poly.pdbx_strand_id
1 'polypeptide(L)'
;MPALDGGDVAGATRRARRNLESLGRAVAAGYDVVVPGPTCSRMLKQEYPGLVPGPATERVVARVHDLGQYLGKLHAEGKLDRRFAAPLGRVAYHAPCHLRVQEIGFKARDVLLL
;
A
#
# COMPACT_ATOMS: atom_id res chain seq x y z
N MET A 1 4.56 -7.79 11.93
CA MET A 1 5.12 -6.48 12.27
C MET A 1 5.98 -6.60 13.53
N PRO A 2 7.31 -6.73 13.41
CA PRO A 2 8.14 -7.27 14.50
C PRO A 2 7.99 -6.58 15.86
N ALA A 3 7.89 -5.25 15.89
CA ALA A 3 7.70 -4.51 17.15
C ALA A 3 6.29 -4.69 17.74
N LEU A 4 5.23 -4.51 16.94
CA LEU A 4 3.86 -4.62 17.44
C LEU A 4 3.48 -6.07 17.76
N ASP A 5 3.84 -7.02 16.90
CA ASP A 5 3.61 -8.46 17.11
C ASP A 5 4.35 -8.97 18.37
N GLY A 6 5.48 -8.35 18.71
CA GLY A 6 6.25 -8.63 19.92
C GLY A 6 5.79 -7.86 21.16
N GLY A 7 4.72 -7.06 21.07
CA GLY A 7 4.18 -6.26 22.18
C GLY A 7 4.91 -4.94 22.45
N ASP A 8 5.94 -4.57 21.69
CA ASP A 8 6.61 -3.27 21.77
C ASP A 8 5.76 -2.17 21.10
N VAL A 9 4.64 -1.84 21.73
CA VAL A 9 3.71 -0.80 21.26
C VAL A 9 4.42 0.55 21.20
N ALA A 10 5.25 0.88 22.21
CA ALA A 10 5.97 2.15 22.25
C ALA A 10 6.94 2.29 21.05
N GLY A 11 7.69 1.24 20.72
CA GLY A 11 8.56 1.21 19.55
C GLY A 11 7.79 1.22 18.24
N ALA A 12 6.66 0.52 18.15
CA ALA A 12 5.78 0.59 17.00
C ALA A 12 5.26 2.03 16.77
N THR A 13 4.78 2.71 17.82
CA THR A 13 4.31 4.10 17.74
C THR A 13 5.43 5.07 17.34
N ARG A 14 6.64 4.94 17.89
CA ARG A 14 7.79 5.79 17.48
C ARG A 14 8.10 5.64 15.99
N ARG A 15 8.13 4.40 15.49
CA ARG A 15 8.35 4.12 14.06
C ARG A 15 7.22 4.65 13.18
N ALA A 16 5.97 4.48 13.62
CA ALA A 16 4.80 4.99 12.93
C ALA A 16 4.87 6.52 12.78
N ARG A 17 5.19 7.26 13.85
CA ARG A 17 5.35 8.73 13.80
C ARG A 17 6.40 9.16 12.79
N ARG A 18 7.59 8.54 12.84
CA ARG A 18 8.68 8.85 11.89
C ARG A 18 8.26 8.60 10.44
N ASN A 19 7.58 7.49 10.18
CA ASN A 19 7.10 7.15 8.85
C ASN A 19 6.03 8.14 8.37
N LEU A 20 5.06 8.48 9.23
CA LEU A 20 4.01 9.44 8.91
C LEU A 20 4.56 10.84 8.65
N GLU A 21 5.61 11.26 9.36
CA GLU A 21 6.29 12.53 9.11
C GLU A 21 6.91 12.54 7.71
N SER A 22 7.69 11.51 7.37
CA SER A 22 8.35 11.41 6.06
C SER A 22 7.34 11.31 4.91
N LEU A 23 6.34 10.43 5.05
CA LEU A 23 5.31 10.23 4.04
C LEU A 23 4.39 11.45 3.92
N GLY A 24 4.13 12.14 5.03
CA GLY A 24 3.33 13.36 5.07
C GLY A 24 3.92 14.48 4.22
N ARG A 25 5.25 14.61 4.17
CA ARG A 25 5.93 15.58 3.29
C ARG A 25 5.72 15.24 1.81
N ALA A 26 5.83 13.97 1.43
CA ALA A 26 5.57 13.55 0.06
C ALA A 26 4.09 13.74 -0.34
N VAL A 27 3.17 13.38 0.55
CA VAL A 27 1.73 13.59 0.35
C VAL A 27 1.38 15.06 0.22
N ALA A 28 1.99 15.94 1.02
CA ALA A 28 1.81 17.38 0.92
C ALA A 28 2.33 17.95 -0.42
N ALA A 29 3.37 17.34 -1.01
CA ALA A 29 3.86 17.66 -2.34
C ALA A 29 3.02 17.04 -3.48
N GLY A 30 1.91 16.37 -3.16
CA GLY A 30 0.95 15.83 -4.13
C GLY A 30 1.18 14.38 -4.53
N TYR A 31 2.21 13.71 -4.01
CA TYR A 31 2.53 12.33 -4.36
C TYR A 31 1.60 11.31 -3.70
N ASP A 32 1.37 10.21 -4.42
CA ASP A 32 0.75 8.99 -3.88
C ASP A 32 1.82 8.09 -3.25
N VAL A 33 1.45 7.37 -2.19
CA VAL A 33 2.33 6.41 -1.51
C VAL A 33 2.00 5.00 -2.00
N VAL A 34 2.88 4.42 -2.84
CA VAL A 34 2.68 3.09 -3.41
C VAL A 34 3.46 2.05 -2.61
N VAL A 35 2.77 1.00 -2.15
CA VAL A 35 3.32 0.01 -1.23
C VAL A 35 3.24 -1.39 -1.87
N PRO A 36 4.38 -1.99 -2.24
CA PRO A 36 4.40 -3.32 -2.87
C PRO A 36 4.08 -4.47 -1.91
N GLY A 37 4.33 -4.29 -0.62
CA GLY A 37 4.13 -5.32 0.40
C GLY A 37 2.73 -5.25 1.03
N PRO A 38 1.88 -6.28 0.94
CA PRO A 38 0.50 -6.23 1.42
C PRO A 38 0.41 -6.11 2.96
N THR A 39 1.38 -6.65 3.69
CA THR A 39 1.52 -6.42 5.13
C THR A 39 1.86 -4.97 5.46
N CYS A 40 2.67 -4.33 4.62
CA CYS A 40 3.10 -2.94 4.83
C CYS A 40 1.97 -1.96 4.51
N SER A 41 1.19 -2.22 3.45
CA SER A 41 0.00 -1.43 3.13
C SER A 41 -1.05 -1.55 4.24
N ARG A 42 -1.27 -2.77 4.77
CA ARG A 42 -2.13 -2.99 5.94
C ARG A 42 -1.66 -2.19 7.15
N MET A 43 -0.36 -2.22 7.43
CA MET A 43 0.25 -1.44 8.52
C MET A 43 -0.12 0.04 8.46
N LEU A 44 0.09 0.64 7.29
CA LEU A 44 -0.18 2.05 7.08
C LEU A 44 -1.69 2.34 7.16
N LYS A 45 -2.52 1.52 6.52
CA LYS A 45 -3.96 1.78 6.40
C LYS A 45 -4.78 1.46 7.64
N GLN A 46 -4.44 0.41 8.37
CA GLN A 46 -5.28 -0.13 9.46
C GLN A 46 -4.64 0.03 10.85
N GLU A 47 -3.31 -0.09 10.97
CA GLU A 47 -2.64 -0.10 12.29
C GLU A 47 -2.19 1.30 12.72
N TYR A 48 -1.62 2.08 11.80
CA TYR A 48 -1.12 3.42 12.10
C TYR A 48 -2.19 4.39 12.62
N PRO A 49 -3.44 4.38 12.13
CA PRO A 49 -4.52 5.19 12.73
C PRO A 49 -4.75 4.91 14.21
N GLY A 50 -4.59 3.65 14.65
CA GLY A 50 -4.69 3.28 16.06
C GLY A 50 -3.47 3.70 16.88
N LEU A 51 -2.27 3.62 16.31
CA LEU A 51 -1.02 3.97 17.01
C LEU A 51 -0.77 5.48 17.08
N VAL A 52 -1.18 6.23 16.06
CA VAL A 52 -0.96 7.68 15.91
C VAL A 52 -2.24 8.29 15.31
N PRO A 53 -3.29 8.52 16.12
CA PRO A 53 -4.54 9.07 15.61
C PRO A 53 -4.40 10.54 15.22
N GLY A 54 -5.22 10.97 14.26
CA GLY A 54 -5.43 12.38 13.94
C GLY A 54 -5.33 12.72 12.44
N PRO A 55 -5.64 13.98 12.08
CA PRO A 55 -5.83 14.38 10.68
C PRO A 55 -4.60 14.22 9.80
N ALA A 56 -3.40 14.34 10.38
CA ALA A 56 -2.15 14.14 9.64
C ALA A 56 -2.00 12.69 9.17
N THR A 57 -2.36 11.74 10.03
CA THR A 57 -2.35 10.30 9.71
C THR A 57 -3.38 9.98 8.64
N GLU A 58 -4.61 10.46 8.82
CA GLU A 58 -5.71 10.25 7.86
C GLU A 58 -5.35 10.75 6.46
N ARG A 59 -4.74 11.94 6.36
CA ARG A 59 -4.27 12.49 5.07
C ARG A 59 -3.25 11.58 4.39
N VAL A 60 -2.31 11.02 5.16
CA VAL A 60 -1.33 10.08 4.59
C VAL A 60 -2.02 8.80 4.14
N VAL A 61 -2.84 8.20 5.00
CA VAL A 61 -3.55 6.94 4.74
C VAL A 61 -4.40 7.02 3.49
N ALA A 62 -5.08 8.14 3.25
CA ALA A 62 -5.90 8.38 2.07
C ALA A 62 -5.11 8.33 0.74
N ARG A 63 -3.79 8.53 0.79
CA ARG A 63 -2.89 8.47 -0.37
C ARG A 63 -2.10 7.16 -0.46
N VAL A 64 -2.34 6.19 0.42
CA VAL A 64 -1.66 4.89 0.38
C VAL A 64 -2.37 3.95 -0.56
N HIS A 65 -1.64 3.37 -1.51
CA HIS A 65 -2.13 2.37 -2.45
C HIS A 65 -1.29 1.10 -2.37
N ASP A 66 -1.96 -0.05 -2.46
CA ASP A 66 -1.29 -1.28 -2.86
C ASP A 66 -0.80 -1.15 -4.31
N LEU A 67 0.32 -1.79 -4.66
CA LEU A 67 0.88 -1.71 -6.01
C LEU A 67 -0.10 -2.15 -7.10
N GLY A 68 -0.79 -3.28 -6.91
CA GLY A 68 -1.76 -3.76 -7.90
C GLY A 68 -2.95 -2.81 -8.04
N GLN A 69 -3.43 -2.25 -6.92
CA GLN A 69 -4.48 -1.23 -6.93
C GLN A 69 -4.03 0.03 -7.68
N TYR A 70 -2.79 0.47 -7.47
CA TYR A 70 -2.23 1.66 -8.11
C TYR A 70 -2.05 1.48 -9.63
N LEU A 71 -1.52 0.33 -10.05
CA LEU A 71 -1.40 0.00 -11.48
C LEU A 71 -2.77 -0.10 -12.15
N GLY A 72 -3.76 -0.69 -11.47
CA GLY A 72 -5.15 -0.70 -11.94
C GLY A 72 -5.75 0.70 -12.09
N LYS A 73 -5.46 1.62 -11.14
CA LYS A 73 -5.84 3.04 -11.24
C LYS A 73 -5.20 3.71 -12.46
N LEU A 74 -3.89 3.55 -12.64
CA LEU A 74 -3.19 4.10 -13.81
C LEU A 74 -3.73 3.53 -15.13
N HIS A 75 -4.09 2.26 -15.16
CA HIS A 75 -4.72 1.65 -16.33
C HIS A 75 -6.08 2.29 -16.63
N ALA A 76 -6.94 2.46 -15.63
CA ALA A 76 -8.24 3.11 -15.78
C ALA A 76 -8.12 4.58 -16.21
N GLU A 77 -7.04 5.26 -15.81
CA GLU A 77 -6.72 6.63 -16.23
C GLU A 77 -6.05 6.71 -17.62
N GLY A 78 -5.78 5.58 -18.29
CA GLY A 78 -5.07 5.55 -19.58
C GLY A 78 -3.57 5.90 -19.49
N LYS A 79 -2.99 5.87 -18.29
CA LYS A 79 -1.60 6.28 -18.00
C LYS A 79 -0.63 5.11 -17.86
N LEU A 80 -1.13 3.88 -17.84
CA LEU A 80 -0.28 2.69 -17.77
C LEU A 80 0.24 2.34 -19.17
N ASP A 81 1.56 2.42 -19.38
CA ASP A 81 2.19 1.91 -20.60
C ASP A 81 2.09 0.38 -20.65
N ARG A 82 1.48 -0.14 -21.71
CA ARG A 82 1.23 -1.57 -21.93
C ARG A 82 2.02 -2.13 -23.11
N ARG A 83 2.99 -1.38 -23.63
CA ARG A 83 3.87 -1.85 -24.71
C ARG A 83 4.91 -2.81 -24.13
N PHE A 84 4.52 -4.06 -23.98
CA PHE A 84 5.40 -5.14 -23.54
C PHE A 84 6.13 -5.76 -24.73
N ALA A 85 7.45 -5.98 -24.60
CA ALA A 85 8.26 -6.58 -25.67
C ALA A 85 7.95 -8.07 -25.93
N ALA A 86 7.37 -8.75 -24.94
CA ALA A 86 7.02 -10.16 -24.99
C ALA A 86 5.74 -10.42 -24.17
N PRO A 87 4.96 -11.47 -24.50
CA PRO A 87 3.83 -11.87 -23.69
C PRO A 87 4.28 -12.41 -22.32
N LEU A 88 3.44 -12.20 -21.29
CA LEU A 88 3.71 -12.65 -19.93
C LEU A 88 3.85 -14.19 -19.82
N GLY A 89 3.15 -14.93 -20.67
CA GLY A 89 3.12 -16.39 -20.63
C GLY A 89 2.32 -16.94 -19.44
N ARG A 90 2.67 -18.15 -18.99
CA ARG A 90 2.02 -18.78 -17.82
C ARG A 90 2.70 -18.36 -16.53
N VAL A 91 1.93 -17.75 -15.63
CA VAL A 91 2.40 -17.31 -14.31
C VAL A 91 1.56 -17.96 -13.21
N ALA A 92 2.21 -18.56 -12.22
CA ALA A 92 1.56 -18.97 -10.99
C ALA A 92 1.45 -17.76 -10.05
N TYR A 93 0.23 -17.31 -9.77
CA TYR A 93 -0.03 -16.17 -8.89
C TYR A 93 -0.26 -16.63 -7.45
N HIS A 94 0.63 -16.20 -6.54
CA HIS A 94 0.41 -16.38 -5.10
C HIS A 94 -0.47 -15.25 -4.56
N ALA A 95 -1.71 -15.60 -4.18
CA ALA A 95 -2.68 -14.65 -3.64
C ALA A 95 -2.36 -14.27 -2.18
N PRO A 96 -2.00 -13.00 -1.88
CA PRO A 96 -1.67 -12.61 -0.51
C PRO A 96 -2.91 -12.47 0.38
N CYS A 97 -2.89 -13.09 1.57
CA CYS A 97 -4.00 -13.03 2.52
C CYS A 97 -4.30 -11.60 3.03
N HIS A 98 -3.28 -10.76 3.22
CA HIS A 98 -3.45 -9.37 3.67
C HIS A 98 -4.14 -8.45 2.65
N LEU A 99 -4.24 -8.83 1.38
CA LEU A 99 -5.09 -8.10 0.43
C LEU A 99 -6.58 -8.35 0.69
N ARG A 100 -6.95 -9.57 1.15
CA ARG A 100 -8.32 -9.89 1.53
C ARG A 100 -8.77 -9.10 2.76
N VAL A 101 -7.91 -9.01 3.78
CA VAL A 101 -8.18 -8.23 5.02
C VAL A 101 -8.34 -6.74 4.75
N GLN A 102 -7.74 -6.24 3.66
CA GLN A 102 -7.88 -4.86 3.21
C GLN A 102 -8.99 -4.66 2.18
N GLU A 103 -9.74 -5.72 1.84
CA GLU A 103 -10.82 -5.70 0.85
C GLU A 103 -10.38 -5.19 -0.55
N ILE A 104 -9.09 -5.34 -0.88
CA ILE A 104 -8.52 -4.87 -2.16
C ILE A 104 -8.85 -5.84 -3.31
N GLY A 105 -9.05 -7.12 -3.00
CA GLY A 105 -9.22 -8.18 -3.99
C GLY A 105 -7.91 -8.55 -4.69
N PHE A 106 -7.98 -9.12 -5.89
CA PHE A 106 -6.81 -9.62 -6.63
C PHE A 106 -6.32 -8.63 -7.70
N LYS A 107 -6.16 -7.35 -7.35
CA LYS A 107 -5.80 -6.30 -8.32
C LYS A 107 -4.52 -6.58 -9.08
N ALA A 108 -3.51 -7.16 -8.44
CA ALA A 108 -2.28 -7.56 -9.12
C ALA A 108 -2.54 -8.62 -10.20
N ARG A 109 -3.38 -9.63 -9.94
CA ARG A 109 -3.80 -10.61 -10.95
C ARG A 109 -4.54 -9.92 -12.09
N ASP A 110 -5.48 -9.03 -11.78
CA ASP A 110 -6.27 -8.34 -12.79
C ASP A 110 -5.36 -7.48 -13.70
N VAL A 111 -4.34 -6.84 -13.14
CA VAL A 111 -3.30 -6.11 -13.90
C VAL A 111 -2.47 -7.05 -14.78
N LEU A 112 -2.12 -8.25 -14.30
CA LEU A 112 -1.39 -9.24 -15.09
C LEU A 112 -2.20 -9.82 -16.26
N LEU A 113 -3.53 -9.65 -16.25
CA LEU A 113 -4.44 -10.09 -17.32
C LEU A 113 -4.73 -8.99 -18.35
N LEU A 114 -4.18 -7.79 -18.18
CA LEU A 114 -4.25 -6.71 -19.17
C LEU A 114 -3.34 -7.00 -20.35
#